data_AF-A0A0F9BC85-F1
#
_entry.id   AF-A0A0F9BC85-F1
#
_cell.length_a   1.000
_cell.length_b   1.000
_cell.length_c   1.000
_cell.angle_alpha   90.00
_cell.angle_beta   90.00
_cell.angle_gamma   90.00
#
_symmetry.space_group_name_H-M   'P 1'
#
loop_
_entity.id
_entity.type
_entity.pdbx_description
1 polymer ?
#
loop_
_entity_poly.entity_id
_entity_poly.type
_entity_poly.pdbx_seq_one_letter_code
_entity_poly.pdbx_strand_id
1 'polypeptide(L)'
;NFNSTMQEFYLDSGCFGTGSIFTGEDLQDRVRYTPIPIQQTFIEEDSRGRVNKFWRPFKYTAQQASEEWGQKAGQLVNDLIKKGDFQKKVDLIHGVFPRDLFDSRKKDNINMPIASIWLEVSQEHLISESGFEEFPFAVGRFNKETDEKYGFSPAMNALADIKMLNQEKKTLIRAAMKIVYPPHILPSSGFILPFNLNAAGTNYRNDQTTNDDFKAIETKGNIPIGLDMIQDVKSDIQKAFFVKLFQAFSDITKQMTIPEVNRRIAENMVLLGPVVGRFAQEVFDPLLERTFFILNRLGVLPEPPQVLQGQELDIVYISLLAKAQRFSEIQSLERAMSTIGALSEFKPDVLDKVNGDKAVDIIAEVNGVNPELILDDEEVADIRQQKAEQQVQLQALEMAKTGAAAAKDATQAEKNLKE
;
A
#
# COMPACT_ATOMS: atom_id res chain seq x y z
N ASN A 1 -3.77 -9.92 -13.52
CA ASN A 1 -4.98 -9.68 -12.67
C ASN A 1 -4.72 -8.85 -11.39
N PHE A 2 -3.80 -7.88 -11.40
CA PHE A 2 -3.31 -7.23 -10.16
C PHE A 2 -4.37 -6.43 -9.36
N ASN A 3 -5.08 -5.49 -10.01
CA ASN A 3 -5.95 -4.54 -9.31
C ASN A 3 -7.08 -5.20 -8.50
N SER A 4 -7.69 -6.25 -9.03
CA SER A 4 -8.74 -7.00 -8.33
C SER A 4 -8.21 -7.74 -7.11
N THR A 5 -7.05 -8.38 -7.25
CA THR A 5 -6.41 -9.14 -6.16
C THR A 5 -5.92 -8.23 -5.04
N MET A 6 -5.40 -7.05 -5.37
CA MET A 6 -5.00 -6.08 -4.35
C MET A 6 -6.18 -5.61 -3.50
N GLN A 7 -7.38 -5.49 -4.08
CA GLN A 7 -8.56 -5.12 -3.31
C GLN A 7 -8.90 -6.19 -2.26
N GLU A 8 -8.86 -7.47 -2.63
CA GLU A 8 -9.07 -8.58 -1.69
C GLU A 8 -8.01 -8.57 -0.58
N PHE A 9 -6.75 -8.37 -0.94
CA PHE A 9 -5.66 -8.24 0.02
C PHE A 9 -5.84 -7.06 0.98
N TYR A 10 -6.29 -5.90 0.51
CA TYR A 10 -6.55 -4.75 1.39
C TYR A 10 -7.70 -5.01 2.37
N LEU A 11 -8.72 -5.77 1.95
CA LEU A 11 -9.79 -6.21 2.85
C LEU A 11 -9.26 -7.15 3.93
N ASP A 12 -8.44 -8.12 3.56
CA ASP A 12 -7.83 -9.05 4.51
C ASP A 12 -6.90 -8.32 5.49
N SER A 13 -6.05 -7.43 5.00
CA SER A 13 -5.15 -6.68 5.87
C SER A 13 -5.89 -5.68 6.77
N GLY A 14 -6.92 -5.01 6.27
CA GLY A 14 -7.74 -4.10 7.06
C GLY A 14 -8.63 -4.80 8.10
N CYS A 15 -9.08 -6.03 7.81
CA CYS A 15 -9.96 -6.81 8.69
C CYS A 15 -9.16 -7.66 9.69
N PHE A 16 -8.19 -8.43 9.21
CA PHE A 16 -7.45 -9.42 9.99
C PHE A 16 -6.02 -8.98 10.34
N GLY A 17 -5.52 -7.89 9.76
CA GLY A 17 -4.23 -7.29 10.12
C GLY A 17 -3.06 -7.90 9.36
N THR A 18 -3.23 -9.11 8.83
CA THR A 18 -2.26 -9.78 7.96
C THR A 18 -2.95 -10.16 6.65
N GLY A 19 -2.42 -9.67 5.54
CA GLY A 19 -2.80 -10.11 4.20
C GLY A 19 -1.63 -10.82 3.54
N SER A 20 -1.89 -11.74 2.62
CA SER A 20 -0.86 -12.41 1.83
C SER A 20 -1.23 -12.53 0.37
N ILE A 21 -0.26 -12.31 -0.51
CA ILE A 21 -0.39 -12.47 -1.97
C ILE A 21 0.72 -13.38 -2.45
N PHE A 22 0.34 -14.41 -3.21
CA PHE A 22 1.25 -15.22 -3.99
C PHE A 22 1.42 -14.61 -5.39
N THR A 23 2.67 -14.44 -5.81
CA THR A 23 3.01 -14.01 -7.19
C THR A 23 3.55 -15.23 -7.95
N GLY A 24 2.78 -15.73 -8.90
CA GLY A 24 3.13 -16.88 -9.73
C GLY A 24 3.43 -16.48 -11.17
N GLU A 25 4.25 -17.28 -11.84
CA GLU A 25 4.35 -17.26 -13.29
C GLU A 25 3.12 -17.95 -13.89
N ASP A 26 2.55 -17.36 -14.95
CA ASP A 26 1.41 -17.91 -15.67
C ASP A 26 1.69 -17.89 -17.17
N LEU A 27 1.40 -18.99 -17.87
CA LEU A 27 1.64 -19.13 -19.31
C LEU A 27 0.74 -18.22 -20.15
N GLN A 28 -0.43 -17.83 -19.63
CA GLN A 28 -1.36 -16.95 -20.35
C GLN A 28 -1.12 -15.48 -20.04
N ASP A 29 -1.15 -15.13 -18.75
CA ASP A 29 -1.09 -13.73 -18.28
C ASP A 29 0.33 -13.26 -17.94
N ARG A 30 1.36 -14.10 -18.15
CA ARG A 30 2.77 -13.93 -17.75
C ARG A 30 2.98 -13.96 -16.24
N VAL A 31 2.23 -13.15 -15.50
CA VAL A 31 2.27 -13.06 -14.03
C VAL A 31 0.85 -13.07 -13.48
N ARG A 32 0.63 -13.94 -12.49
CA ARG A 32 -0.65 -14.08 -11.80
C ARG A 32 -0.50 -13.85 -10.31
N TYR A 33 -1.37 -13.01 -9.77
CA TYR A 33 -1.45 -12.70 -8.35
C TYR A 33 -2.60 -13.50 -7.74
N THR A 34 -2.36 -14.17 -6.62
CA THR A 34 -3.38 -14.95 -5.91
C THR A 34 -3.40 -14.54 -4.45
N PRO A 35 -4.51 -13.97 -3.94
CA PRO A 35 -4.61 -13.66 -2.53
C PRO A 35 -4.78 -14.95 -1.73
N ILE A 36 -4.07 -15.05 -0.61
CA ILE A 36 -4.14 -16.21 0.27
C ILE A 36 -4.88 -15.79 1.55
N PRO A 37 -6.03 -16.41 1.86
CA PRO A 37 -6.79 -16.09 3.06
C PRO A 37 -5.98 -16.37 4.33
N ILE A 38 -6.15 -15.54 5.36
CA ILE A 38 -5.42 -15.66 6.64
C ILE A 38 -5.54 -17.04 7.30
N GLN A 39 -6.65 -17.74 7.09
CA GLN A 39 -6.88 -19.10 7.61
C GLN A 39 -5.89 -20.13 7.06
N GLN A 40 -5.32 -19.85 5.88
CA GLN A 40 -4.34 -20.66 5.19
C GLN A 40 -2.93 -20.06 5.32
N THR A 41 -2.71 -19.06 6.16
CA THR A 41 -1.45 -18.30 6.22
C THR A 41 -0.74 -18.53 7.54
N PHE A 42 0.33 -19.32 7.50
CA PHE A 42 1.21 -19.56 8.64
C PHE A 42 2.62 -19.10 8.28
N ILE A 43 3.16 -18.16 9.06
CA ILE A 43 4.39 -17.45 8.72
C ILE A 43 5.44 -17.61 9.82
N GLU A 44 6.72 -17.62 9.42
CA GLU A 44 7.86 -17.43 10.31
C GLU A 44 8.75 -16.30 9.82
N GLU A 45 9.51 -15.74 10.75
CA GLU A 45 10.42 -14.63 10.51
C GLU A 45 11.88 -15.10 10.55
N ASP A 46 12.72 -14.42 9.78
CA ASP A 46 14.17 -14.51 9.89
C ASP A 46 14.70 -13.71 11.09
N SER A 47 16.02 -13.76 11.31
CA SER A 47 16.68 -12.99 12.37
C SER A 47 16.56 -11.47 12.24
N ARG A 48 16.07 -10.97 11.10
CA ARG A 48 15.84 -9.54 10.80
C ARG A 48 14.35 -9.17 10.90
N GLY A 49 13.48 -10.11 11.28
CA GLY A 49 12.03 -9.89 11.39
C GLY A 49 11.28 -9.88 10.06
N ARG A 50 11.92 -10.29 8.96
CA ARG A 50 11.31 -10.43 7.63
C ARG A 50 10.70 -11.82 7.50
N VAL A 51 9.54 -11.90 6.87
CA VAL A 51 8.88 -13.19 6.62
C VAL A 51 9.67 -13.94 5.55
N ASN A 52 10.19 -15.12 5.90
CA ASN A 52 10.98 -15.96 4.98
C ASN A 52 10.44 -17.38 4.84
N LYS A 53 9.52 -17.81 5.72
CA LYS A 53 8.85 -19.10 5.63
C LYS A 53 7.35 -18.91 5.60
N PHE A 54 6.70 -19.66 4.74
CA PHE A 54 5.27 -19.66 4.55
C PHE A 54 4.75 -21.09 4.48
N TRP A 55 3.77 -21.40 5.32
CA TRP A 55 3.07 -22.67 5.31
C TRP A 55 1.60 -22.42 5.02
N ARG A 56 1.08 -23.15 4.03
CA ARG A 56 -0.29 -23.03 3.55
C ARG A 56 -1.02 -24.35 3.69
N PRO A 57 -1.75 -24.60 4.80
CA PRO A 57 -2.68 -25.70 4.88
C PRO A 57 -3.98 -25.33 4.16
N PHE A 58 -4.41 -26.15 3.21
CA PHE A 58 -5.67 -25.95 2.51
C PHE A 58 -6.24 -27.31 2.08
N LYS A 59 -7.48 -27.29 1.57
CA LYS A 59 -8.19 -28.49 1.14
C LYS A 59 -8.55 -28.39 -0.32
N TYR A 60 -8.16 -29.39 -1.13
CA TYR A 60 -8.63 -29.53 -2.50
C TYR A 60 -9.59 -30.71 -2.63
N THR A 61 -10.49 -30.64 -3.61
CA THR A 61 -11.25 -31.82 -4.01
C THR A 61 -10.31 -32.81 -4.71
N ALA A 62 -10.63 -34.10 -4.66
CA ALA A 62 -9.86 -35.13 -5.37
C ALA A 62 -9.73 -34.80 -6.87
N GLN A 63 -10.77 -34.20 -7.47
CA GLN A 63 -10.74 -33.72 -8.85
C GLN A 63 -9.69 -32.61 -9.06
N GLN A 64 -9.71 -31.55 -8.24
CA GLN A 64 -8.76 -30.43 -8.35
C GLN A 64 -7.31 -30.91 -8.18
N ALA A 65 -7.06 -31.78 -7.20
CA ALA A 65 -5.74 -32.34 -6.98
C ALA A 65 -5.27 -33.21 -8.16
N SER A 66 -6.18 -33.97 -8.77
CA SER A 66 -5.87 -34.77 -9.97
C SER A 66 -5.65 -33.91 -11.21
N GLU A 67 -6.32 -32.76 -11.34
CA GLU A 67 -6.11 -31.82 -12.45
C GLU A 67 -4.74 -31.12 -12.34
N GLU A 68 -4.32 -30.78 -11.12
CA GLU A 68 -3.06 -30.07 -10.88
C GLU A 68 -1.82 -30.98 -10.91
N TRP A 69 -1.89 -32.16 -10.30
CA TRP A 69 -0.71 -33.05 -10.15
C TRP A 69 -0.85 -34.40 -10.87
N GLY A 70 -2.02 -34.72 -11.43
CA GLY A 70 -2.25 -36.02 -12.07
C GLY A 70 -1.97 -37.19 -11.12
N GLN A 71 -1.25 -38.20 -11.62
CA GLN A 71 -0.90 -39.38 -10.81
C GLN A 71 0.03 -39.06 -9.62
N LYS A 72 0.74 -37.92 -9.65
CA LYS A 72 1.64 -37.50 -8.56
C LYS A 72 0.89 -36.98 -7.34
N ALA A 73 -0.43 -36.80 -7.42
CA ALA A 73 -1.26 -36.36 -6.30
C ALA A 73 -1.31 -37.36 -5.11
N GLY A 74 -0.80 -38.58 -5.29
CA GLY A 74 -0.71 -39.61 -4.25
C GLY A 74 -1.74 -40.73 -4.39
N GLN A 75 -1.54 -41.82 -3.65
CA GLN A 75 -2.40 -43.01 -3.73
C GLN A 75 -3.83 -42.71 -3.28
N LEU A 76 -4.00 -41.90 -2.22
CA LEU A 76 -5.30 -41.49 -1.72
C LEU A 76 -6.15 -40.77 -2.79
N VAL A 77 -5.58 -39.80 -3.50
CA VAL A 77 -6.30 -39.07 -4.56
C VAL A 77 -6.65 -40.01 -5.70
N ASN A 78 -5.69 -40.83 -6.14
CA ASN A 78 -5.90 -41.81 -7.22
C ASN A 78 -7.01 -42.84 -6.88
N ASP A 79 -7.08 -43.29 -5.64
CA ASP A 79 -8.11 -44.23 -5.18
C ASP A 79 -9.50 -43.57 -5.10
N LEU A 80 -9.58 -42.30 -4.70
CA LEU A 80 -10.83 -41.54 -4.69
C LEU A 80 -11.36 -41.31 -6.11
N ILE A 81 -10.49 -40.99 -7.06
CA ILE A 81 -10.84 -40.86 -8.47
C ILE A 81 -11.35 -42.19 -9.03
N LYS A 82 -10.67 -43.31 -8.74
CA LYS A 82 -11.12 -44.66 -9.18
C LYS A 82 -12.47 -45.07 -8.59
N LYS A 83 -12.77 -44.65 -7.36
CA LYS A 83 -14.05 -44.92 -6.69
C LYS A 83 -15.20 -44.00 -7.14
N GLY A 84 -14.89 -42.94 -7.89
CA GLY A 84 -15.87 -41.94 -8.33
C GLY A 84 -16.19 -40.84 -7.31
N ASP A 85 -15.39 -40.74 -6.22
CA ASP A 85 -15.59 -39.78 -5.13
C ASP A 85 -14.87 -38.43 -5.42
N PHE A 86 -15.20 -37.80 -6.55
CA PHE A 86 -14.50 -36.60 -7.06
C PHE A 86 -14.53 -35.39 -6.10
N GLN A 87 -15.58 -35.28 -5.29
CA GLN A 87 -15.85 -34.12 -4.42
C GLN A 87 -15.24 -34.25 -3.02
N LYS A 88 -14.67 -35.41 -2.68
CA LYS A 88 -14.07 -35.60 -1.36
C LYS A 88 -12.85 -34.70 -1.22
N LYS A 89 -12.75 -34.01 -0.08
CA LYS A 89 -11.66 -33.08 0.22
C LYS A 89 -10.44 -33.83 0.76
N VAL A 90 -9.27 -33.45 0.29
CA VAL A 90 -7.96 -33.94 0.71
C VAL A 90 -7.19 -32.79 1.34
N ASP A 91 -6.53 -33.05 2.47
CA ASP A 91 -5.78 -32.07 3.23
C ASP A 91 -4.35 -31.97 2.67
N LEU A 92 -3.98 -30.77 2.23
CA LEU A 92 -2.72 -30.47 1.58
C LEU A 92 -1.99 -29.35 2.32
N ILE A 93 -0.67 -29.42 2.33
CA ILE A 93 0.20 -28.36 2.84
C ILE A 93 1.16 -27.95 1.73
N HIS A 94 1.20 -26.65 1.45
CA HIS A 94 2.25 -26.03 0.64
C HIS A 94 3.22 -25.28 1.56
N GLY A 95 4.44 -25.78 1.67
CA GLY A 95 5.51 -25.18 2.47
C GLY A 95 6.54 -24.51 1.57
N VAL A 96 6.86 -23.25 1.87
CA VAL A 96 7.90 -22.48 1.18
C VAL A 96 8.86 -21.89 2.20
N PHE A 97 10.15 -22.19 2.05
CA PHE A 97 11.18 -21.79 3.01
C PHE A 97 12.57 -21.76 2.34
N PRO A 98 13.54 -20.98 2.85
CA PRO A 98 14.90 -20.96 2.32
C PRO A 98 15.60 -22.30 2.53
N ARG A 99 16.39 -22.76 1.56
CA ARG A 99 17.23 -23.96 1.67
C ARG A 99 18.57 -23.61 2.33
N ASP A 100 18.99 -24.43 3.31
CA ASP A 100 20.30 -24.27 3.96
C ASP A 100 21.48 -24.65 3.06
N LEU A 101 21.26 -25.60 2.14
CA LEU A 101 22.27 -26.13 1.22
C LEU A 101 21.69 -26.18 -0.20
N PHE A 102 22.28 -25.46 -1.14
CA PHE A 102 21.97 -25.53 -2.57
C PHE A 102 23.24 -25.31 -3.41
N ASP A 103 23.30 -25.93 -4.59
CA ASP A 103 24.40 -25.75 -5.54
C ASP A 103 24.00 -24.71 -6.58
N SER A 104 24.51 -23.48 -6.44
CA SER A 104 24.21 -22.35 -7.35
C SER A 104 24.65 -22.59 -8.80
N ARG A 105 25.45 -23.62 -9.08
CA ARG A 105 25.89 -23.97 -10.43
C ARG A 105 24.89 -24.85 -11.17
N LYS A 106 23.94 -25.48 -10.48
CA LYS A 106 22.93 -26.37 -11.07
C LYS A 106 21.60 -25.65 -11.23
N LYS A 107 21.12 -25.53 -12.47
CA LYS A 107 19.82 -24.91 -12.81
C LYS A 107 18.64 -25.89 -12.69
N ASP A 108 18.67 -26.76 -11.67
CA ASP A 108 17.57 -27.69 -11.42
C ASP A 108 16.58 -27.08 -10.42
N ASN A 109 15.28 -27.38 -10.53
CA ASN A 109 14.24 -26.88 -9.62
C ASN A 109 14.50 -27.19 -8.13
N ILE A 110 15.30 -28.22 -7.84
CA ILE A 110 15.66 -28.66 -6.49
C ILE A 110 16.84 -27.84 -5.93
N ASN A 111 17.64 -27.20 -6.78
CA ASN A 111 18.81 -26.40 -6.38
C ASN A 111 18.52 -24.89 -6.33
N MET A 112 17.26 -24.49 -6.44
CA MET A 112 16.85 -23.10 -6.24
C MET A 112 16.93 -22.71 -4.75
N PRO A 113 17.26 -21.44 -4.43
CA PRO A 113 17.53 -20.99 -3.05
C PRO A 113 16.33 -21.14 -2.12
N ILE A 114 15.10 -21.14 -2.64
CA ILE A 114 13.88 -21.26 -1.85
C ILE A 114 13.19 -22.56 -2.24
N ALA A 115 12.93 -23.44 -1.28
CA ALA A 115 12.19 -24.68 -1.48
C ALA A 115 10.69 -24.40 -1.60
N SER A 116 10.01 -25.19 -2.42
CA SER A 116 8.56 -25.23 -2.55
C SER A 116 8.11 -26.69 -2.49
N ILE A 117 7.48 -27.06 -1.38
CA ILE A 117 7.13 -28.44 -1.06
C ILE A 117 5.61 -28.57 -0.97
N TRP A 118 5.05 -29.51 -1.74
CA TRP A 118 3.65 -29.89 -1.68
C TRP A 118 3.52 -31.25 -1.03
N LEU A 119 2.73 -31.33 0.05
CA LEU A 119 2.62 -32.52 0.88
C LEU A 119 1.14 -32.84 1.16
N GLU A 120 0.78 -34.11 1.01
CA GLU A 120 -0.52 -34.64 1.39
C GLU A 120 -0.47 -35.17 2.83
N VAL A 121 -1.35 -34.66 3.68
CA VAL A 121 -1.23 -34.83 5.14
C VAL A 121 -1.60 -36.24 5.60
N SER A 122 -2.56 -36.90 4.96
CA SER A 122 -3.13 -38.16 5.49
C SER A 122 -2.18 -39.35 5.32
N GLN A 123 -1.42 -39.39 4.23
CA GLN A 123 -0.45 -40.45 3.93
C GLN A 123 1.00 -39.95 3.99
N GLU A 124 1.23 -38.71 4.45
CA GLU A 124 2.53 -38.05 4.48
C GLU A 124 3.25 -38.10 3.12
N HIS A 125 2.48 -37.99 2.04
CA HIS A 125 2.98 -38.16 0.69
C HIS A 125 3.52 -36.85 0.11
N LEU A 126 4.79 -36.85 -0.28
CA LEU A 126 5.39 -35.75 -1.04
C LEU A 126 4.88 -35.76 -2.48
N ILE A 127 4.05 -34.77 -2.83
CA ILE A 127 3.44 -34.63 -4.16
C ILE A 127 4.47 -34.06 -5.14
N SER A 128 5.12 -32.97 -4.73
CA SER A 128 6.05 -32.23 -5.59
C SER A 128 7.06 -31.47 -4.74
N GLU A 129 8.32 -31.57 -5.13
CA GLU A 129 9.39 -30.73 -4.63
C GLU A 129 9.89 -29.86 -5.79
N SER A 130 9.83 -28.55 -5.58
CA SER A 130 10.32 -27.54 -6.51
C SER A 130 11.06 -26.45 -5.72
N GLY A 131 11.33 -25.33 -6.37
CA GLY A 131 11.84 -24.15 -5.72
C GLY A 131 11.52 -22.87 -6.48
N PHE A 132 11.97 -21.76 -5.90
CA PHE A 132 11.88 -20.42 -6.46
C PHE A 132 13.23 -19.70 -6.30
N GLU A 133 13.54 -18.80 -7.23
CA GLU A 133 14.70 -17.91 -7.12
C GLU A 133 14.45 -16.81 -6.08
N GLU A 134 13.25 -16.20 -6.09
CA GLU A 134 12.81 -15.20 -5.12
C GLU A 134 11.63 -15.69 -4.27
N PHE A 135 11.44 -15.12 -3.08
CA PHE A 135 10.37 -15.55 -2.18
C PHE A 135 9.00 -15.20 -2.80
N PRO A 136 8.10 -16.18 -2.98
CA PRO A 136 6.92 -15.98 -3.81
C PRO A 136 5.73 -15.31 -3.11
N PHE A 137 5.80 -15.14 -1.79
CA PHE A 137 4.72 -14.58 -0.99
C PHE A 137 5.08 -13.19 -0.49
N ALA A 138 4.25 -12.22 -0.84
CA ALA A 138 4.24 -10.90 -0.22
C ALA A 138 3.25 -10.93 0.96
N VAL A 139 3.73 -10.75 2.19
CA VAL A 139 2.91 -10.82 3.41
C VAL A 139 2.90 -9.45 4.07
N GLY A 140 1.77 -8.76 3.99
CA GLY A 140 1.62 -7.42 4.55
C GLY A 140 0.97 -7.45 5.92
N ARG A 141 1.70 -6.93 6.92
CA ARG A 141 1.17 -6.72 8.26
C ARG A 141 0.79 -5.25 8.42
N PHE A 142 -0.42 -4.96 8.89
CA PHE A 142 -0.90 -3.59 9.00
C PHE A 142 -0.18 -2.84 10.14
N ASN A 143 -0.24 -3.40 11.35
CA ASN A 143 0.57 -3.00 12.51
C ASN A 143 1.19 -4.25 13.14
N LYS A 144 2.39 -4.17 13.71
CA LYS A 144 3.05 -5.31 14.38
C LYS A 144 3.42 -4.89 15.80
N GLU A 145 3.02 -5.69 16.79
CA GLU A 145 3.47 -5.53 18.17
C GLU A 145 4.81 -6.23 18.40
N THR A 146 5.48 -5.92 19.51
CA THR A 146 6.76 -6.58 19.84
C THR A 146 6.50 -8.05 20.13
N ASP A 147 7.32 -8.95 19.59
CA ASP A 147 7.24 -10.42 19.77
C ASP A 147 6.03 -11.12 19.12
N GLU A 148 5.18 -10.39 18.38
CA GLU A 148 4.07 -10.99 17.63
C GLU A 148 4.45 -11.20 16.16
N LYS A 149 4.15 -12.39 15.60
CA LYS A 149 4.47 -12.73 14.21
C LYS A 149 3.47 -12.10 13.23
N TYR A 150 2.21 -12.04 13.67
CA TYR A 150 1.09 -11.58 12.86
C TYR A 150 0.85 -10.07 13.03
N GLY A 151 0.22 -9.48 12.01
CA GLY A 151 -0.21 -8.10 12.04
C GLY A 151 -1.55 -7.91 12.76
N PHE A 152 -1.71 -6.77 13.43
CA PHE A 152 -2.94 -6.31 14.06
C PHE A 152 -3.67 -5.31 13.16
N SER A 153 -5.00 -5.39 13.13
CA SER A 153 -5.83 -4.63 12.19
C SER A 153 -6.56 -3.44 12.83
N PRO A 154 -6.95 -2.42 12.05
CA PRO A 154 -7.90 -1.39 12.49
C PRO A 154 -9.22 -1.97 12.99
N ALA A 155 -9.71 -3.05 12.36
CA ALA A 155 -10.95 -3.71 12.76
C ALA A 155 -10.82 -4.41 14.12
N MET A 156 -9.64 -4.94 14.44
CA MET A 156 -9.35 -5.53 15.74
C MET A 156 -9.29 -4.46 16.84
N ASN A 157 -8.71 -3.29 16.54
CA ASN A 157 -8.70 -2.14 17.46
C ASN A 157 -10.13 -1.67 17.77
N ALA A 158 -10.98 -1.57 16.75
CA ALA A 158 -12.37 -1.12 16.88
C ALA A 158 -13.36 -2.24 17.24
N LEU A 159 -12.90 -3.47 17.53
CA LEU A 159 -13.79 -4.63 17.64
C LEU A 159 -14.82 -4.50 18.77
N ALA A 160 -14.43 -3.88 19.89
CA ALA A 160 -15.33 -3.63 21.01
C ALA A 160 -16.46 -2.67 20.59
N ASP A 161 -16.11 -1.56 19.94
CA ASP A 161 -17.07 -0.56 19.45
C ASP A 161 -17.98 -1.12 18.37
N ILE A 162 -17.46 -1.97 17.46
CA ILE A 162 -18.27 -2.66 16.45
C ILE A 162 -19.31 -3.57 17.12
N LYS A 163 -18.92 -4.34 18.14
CA LYS A 163 -19.83 -5.21 18.90
C LYS A 163 -20.87 -4.39 19.66
N MET A 164 -20.45 -3.28 20.27
CA MET A 164 -21.33 -2.35 20.96
C MET A 164 -22.37 -1.75 20.00
N LEU A 165 -21.93 -1.20 18.86
CA LEU A 165 -22.80 -0.64 17.83
C LEU A 165 -23.85 -1.64 17.32
N ASN A 166 -23.45 -2.90 17.10
CA ASN A 166 -24.37 -3.96 16.70
C ASN A 166 -25.45 -4.22 17.76
N GLN A 167 -25.07 -4.19 19.04
CA GLN A 167 -26.00 -4.39 20.15
C GLN A 167 -26.91 -3.18 20.38
N GLU A 168 -26.38 -1.96 20.26
CA GLU A 168 -27.14 -0.71 20.32
C GLU A 168 -28.20 -0.66 19.22
N LYS A 169 -27.82 -0.91 17.97
CA LYS A 169 -28.77 -0.97 16.84
C LYS A 169 -29.86 -2.01 17.06
N LYS A 170 -29.51 -3.21 17.53
CA LYS A 170 -30.48 -4.27 17.85
C LYS A 170 -31.45 -3.82 18.95
N THR A 171 -30.96 -3.12 19.96
CA THR A 171 -31.76 -2.62 21.08
C THR A 171 -32.67 -1.47 20.64
N LEU A 172 -32.15 -0.54 19.83
CA LEU A 172 -32.89 0.59 19.29
C LEU A 172 -34.04 0.13 18.38
N ILE A 173 -33.78 -0.85 17.50
CA ILE A 173 -34.80 -1.45 16.65
C ILE A 173 -35.91 -2.07 17.51
N ARG A 174 -35.55 -2.81 18.56
CA ARG A 174 -36.53 -3.37 19.51
C ARG A 174 -37.32 -2.29 20.26
N ALA A 175 -36.67 -1.20 20.66
CA ALA A 175 -37.33 -0.07 21.30
C ALA A 175 -38.33 0.60 20.34
N ALA A 176 -37.92 0.85 19.09
CA ALA A 176 -38.77 1.41 18.05
C ALA A 176 -40.00 0.50 17.78
N MET A 177 -39.79 -0.82 17.70
CA MET A 177 -40.89 -1.79 17.56
C MET A 177 -41.91 -1.70 18.71
N LYS A 178 -41.45 -1.50 19.95
CA LYS A 178 -42.35 -1.35 21.12
C LYS A 178 -43.08 0.00 21.16
N ILE A 179 -42.55 1.03 20.51
CA ILE A 179 -43.22 2.33 20.40
C ILE A 179 -44.31 2.27 19.32
N VAL A 180 -44.00 1.67 18.16
CA VAL A 180 -44.95 1.55 17.05
C VAL A 180 -46.03 0.49 17.34
N TYR A 181 -45.63 -0.64 17.93
CA TYR A 181 -46.51 -1.76 18.29
C TYR A 181 -46.31 -2.14 19.76
N PRO A 182 -46.86 -1.35 20.71
CA PRO A 182 -46.68 -1.61 22.12
C PRO A 182 -47.27 -2.97 22.52
N PRO A 183 -46.72 -3.64 23.55
CA PRO A 183 -47.38 -4.77 24.17
C PRO A 183 -48.65 -4.31 24.85
N HIS A 184 -49.65 -5.17 24.92
CA HIS A 184 -50.95 -4.85 25.46
C HIS A 184 -51.30 -5.71 26.66
N ILE A 185 -52.13 -5.18 27.54
CA ILE A 185 -52.68 -5.88 28.69
C ILE A 185 -54.19 -5.95 28.52
N LEU A 186 -54.71 -7.18 28.49
CA LEU A 186 -56.14 -7.47 28.48
C LEU A 186 -56.61 -7.91 29.87
N PRO A 187 -57.80 -7.45 30.31
CA PRO A 187 -58.50 -8.04 31.43
C PRO A 187 -58.96 -9.45 31.06
N SER A 188 -58.58 -10.45 31.85
CA SER A 188 -59.07 -11.82 31.68
C SER A 188 -59.06 -12.57 33.00
N SER A 189 -60.22 -13.06 33.40
CA SER A 189 -60.39 -13.95 34.54
C SER A 189 -59.91 -15.37 34.21
N GLY A 190 -58.72 -15.76 34.68
CA GLY A 190 -58.32 -17.18 34.76
C GLY A 190 -57.01 -17.58 34.06
N PHE A 191 -56.31 -16.68 33.35
CA PHE A 191 -55.03 -16.99 32.71
C PHE A 191 -53.91 -16.09 33.25
N ILE A 192 -53.04 -16.65 34.11
CA ILE A 192 -51.76 -16.04 34.45
C ILE A 192 -50.69 -16.68 33.55
N LEU A 193 -50.48 -16.10 32.38
CA LEU A 193 -49.35 -16.45 31.52
C LEU A 193 -48.13 -15.60 31.91
N PRO A 194 -46.89 -16.09 31.71
CA PRO A 194 -45.69 -15.29 31.90
C PRO A 194 -45.74 -14.00 31.08
N PHE A 195 -45.26 -12.90 31.66
CA PHE A 195 -45.27 -11.61 30.96
C PHE A 195 -44.46 -11.66 29.66
N ASN A 196 -45.12 -11.31 28.55
CA ASN A 196 -44.52 -11.13 27.25
C ASN A 196 -44.39 -9.64 26.93
N LEU A 197 -43.17 -9.12 27.07
CA LEU A 197 -42.83 -7.72 26.79
C LEU A 197 -42.28 -7.50 25.38
N ASN A 198 -42.43 -8.47 24.48
CA ASN A 198 -42.10 -8.28 23.07
C ASN A 198 -43.12 -7.34 22.40
N ALA A 199 -42.76 -6.76 21.26
CA ALA A 199 -43.67 -5.94 20.47
C ALA A 199 -44.93 -6.75 20.09
N ALA A 200 -46.10 -6.11 20.16
CA ALA A 200 -47.41 -6.76 20.02
C ALA A 200 -47.70 -7.95 20.97
N GLY A 201 -46.91 -8.13 22.03
CA GLY A 201 -47.15 -9.15 23.05
C GLY A 201 -48.47 -8.91 23.78
N THR A 202 -49.25 -9.97 23.95
CA THR A 202 -50.50 -9.92 24.72
C THR A 202 -50.26 -10.45 26.13
N ASN A 203 -50.57 -9.63 27.12
CA ASN A 203 -50.49 -9.97 28.53
C ASN A 203 -51.90 -9.97 29.12
N TYR A 204 -52.11 -10.78 30.15
CA TYR A 204 -53.39 -10.89 30.83
C TYR A 204 -53.23 -10.42 32.27
N ARG A 205 -54.23 -9.72 32.79
CA ARG A 205 -54.34 -9.38 34.21
C ARG A 205 -55.76 -9.66 34.69
N ASN A 206 -55.87 -9.87 36.00
CA ASN A 206 -57.18 -9.97 36.63
C ASN A 206 -57.90 -8.62 36.58
N ASP A 207 -59.20 -8.69 36.35
CA ASP A 207 -60.10 -7.55 36.26
C ASP A 207 -60.13 -6.81 37.60
N GLN A 208 -59.77 -5.52 37.61
CA GLN A 208 -59.80 -4.72 38.84
C GLN A 208 -61.14 -3.99 39.03
N THR A 209 -61.88 -3.78 37.93
CA THR A 209 -63.16 -3.05 37.90
C THR A 209 -64.10 -3.70 36.86
N THR A 210 -65.41 -3.54 37.00
CA THR A 210 -66.41 -4.12 36.07
C THR A 210 -66.29 -3.63 34.61
N ASN A 211 -65.68 -2.46 34.39
CA ASN A 211 -65.40 -1.90 33.05
C ASN A 211 -63.88 -1.68 32.90
N ASP A 212 -63.12 -2.77 32.95
CA ASP A 212 -61.68 -2.70 32.78
C ASP A 212 -61.31 -2.77 31.30
N ASP A 213 -60.72 -1.71 30.75
CA ASP A 213 -60.40 -1.63 29.33
C ASP A 213 -58.98 -2.15 29.01
N PHE A 214 -58.80 -2.45 27.73
CA PHE A 214 -57.51 -2.74 27.10
C PHE A 214 -56.51 -1.59 27.35
N LYS A 215 -55.30 -1.91 27.80
CA LYS A 215 -54.23 -0.92 28.04
C LYS A 215 -52.96 -1.31 27.30
N ALA A 216 -52.39 -0.37 26.54
CA ALA A 216 -51.04 -0.51 26.00
C ALA A 216 -49.99 -0.25 27.10
N ILE A 217 -48.93 -1.06 27.13
CA ILE A 217 -47.76 -0.82 27.96
C ILE A 217 -46.89 0.19 27.21
N GLU A 218 -47.08 1.47 27.53
CA GLU A 218 -46.28 2.53 26.94
C GLU A 218 -44.84 2.45 27.44
N THR A 219 -43.92 2.18 26.52
CA THR A 219 -42.49 2.26 26.81
C THR A 219 -42.05 3.69 26.53
N LYS A 220 -41.75 4.49 27.56
CA LYS A 220 -41.23 5.87 27.44
C LYS A 220 -39.76 5.91 26.98
N GLY A 221 -39.43 5.11 25.96
CA GLY A 221 -38.07 5.02 25.42
C GLY A 221 -37.69 6.30 24.66
N ASN A 222 -36.54 6.87 24.97
CA ASN A 222 -36.00 8.02 24.24
C ASN A 222 -35.13 7.54 23.07
N ILE A 223 -35.73 7.46 21.87
CA ILE A 223 -35.05 7.06 20.64
C ILE A 223 -33.95 8.06 20.22
N PRO A 224 -34.15 9.40 20.29
CA PRO A 224 -33.11 10.37 20.00
C PRO A 224 -31.76 10.15 20.72
N ILE A 225 -31.78 9.90 22.04
CA ILE A 225 -30.54 9.63 22.79
C ILE A 225 -29.81 8.39 22.23
N GLY A 226 -30.57 7.36 21.84
CA GLY A 226 -29.99 6.17 21.23
C GLY A 226 -29.37 6.43 19.86
N LEU A 227 -29.89 7.40 19.08
CA LEU A 227 -29.29 7.81 17.81
C LEU A 227 -28.00 8.58 18.01
N ASP A 228 -27.95 9.46 19.02
CA ASP A 228 -26.74 10.23 19.35
C ASP A 228 -25.60 9.31 19.79
N MET A 229 -25.89 8.34 20.68
CA MET A 229 -24.91 7.33 21.11
C MET A 229 -24.37 6.51 19.91
N ILE A 230 -25.26 6.05 19.03
CA ILE A 230 -24.86 5.32 17.80
C ILE A 230 -23.93 6.17 16.93
N GLN A 231 -24.19 7.47 16.83
CA GLN A 231 -23.40 8.38 16.02
C GLN A 231 -22.01 8.62 16.62
N ASP A 232 -21.90 8.70 17.95
CA ASP A 232 -20.62 8.79 18.65
C ASP A 232 -19.77 7.55 18.41
N VAL A 233 -20.34 6.36 18.64
CA VAL A 233 -19.65 5.07 18.42
C VAL A 233 -19.24 4.90 16.95
N LYS A 234 -20.10 5.31 16.01
CA LYS A 234 -19.78 5.29 14.58
C LYS A 234 -18.61 6.24 14.26
N SER A 235 -18.54 7.41 14.89
CA SER A 235 -17.44 8.36 14.73
C SER A 235 -16.12 7.76 15.22
N ASP A 236 -16.15 7.02 16.33
CA ASP A 236 -14.95 6.37 16.87
C ASP A 236 -14.47 5.20 16.00
N ILE A 237 -15.38 4.38 15.48
CA ILE A 237 -15.04 3.36 14.46
C ILE A 237 -14.43 4.04 13.22
N GLN A 238 -15.02 5.13 12.73
CA GLN A 238 -14.49 5.84 11.57
C GLN A 238 -13.08 6.42 11.81
N LYS A 239 -12.77 6.87 13.03
CA LYS A 239 -11.42 7.32 13.41
C LYS A 239 -10.44 6.15 13.40
N ALA A 240 -10.83 5.01 13.96
CA ALA A 240 -9.99 3.81 13.99
C ALA A 240 -9.63 3.29 12.59
N PHE A 241 -10.55 3.39 11.63
CA PHE A 241 -10.32 3.04 10.21
C PHE A 241 -9.69 4.16 9.37
N PHE A 242 -9.26 5.27 9.99
CA PHE A 242 -8.67 6.42 9.29
C PHE A 242 -9.57 7.03 8.20
N VAL A 243 -10.90 6.85 8.28
CA VAL A 243 -11.83 7.30 7.22
C VAL A 243 -11.77 8.82 7.06
N LYS A 244 -11.75 9.56 8.17
CA LYS A 244 -11.64 11.02 8.16
C LYS A 244 -10.33 11.50 7.53
N LEU A 245 -9.27 10.70 7.66
CA LEU A 245 -7.97 11.00 7.06
C LEU A 245 -8.06 10.91 5.53
N PHE A 246 -8.62 9.82 5.00
CA PHE A 246 -8.82 9.63 3.56
C PHE A 246 -9.85 10.58 2.95
N GLN A 247 -10.90 10.93 3.70
CA GLN A 247 -11.85 11.97 3.30
C GLN A 247 -11.17 13.33 3.23
N ALA A 248 -10.31 13.68 4.18
CA ALA A 248 -9.54 14.92 4.12
C ALA A 248 -8.63 15.01 2.87
N PHE A 249 -8.17 13.88 2.31
CA PHE A 249 -7.47 13.86 1.01
C PHE A 249 -8.42 14.01 -0.18
N SER A 250 -9.62 13.44 -0.10
CA SER A 250 -10.62 13.51 -1.18
C SER A 250 -11.31 14.87 -1.25
N ASP A 251 -11.44 15.54 -0.10
CA ASP A 251 -12.01 16.87 0.08
C ASP A 251 -11.00 17.99 -0.23
N ILE A 252 -9.77 17.66 -0.65
CA ILE A 252 -8.80 18.60 -1.25
C ILE A 252 -9.42 19.09 -2.56
N THR A 253 -10.29 20.08 -2.45
CA THR A 253 -10.93 20.75 -3.57
C THR A 253 -10.09 21.94 -4.01
N LYS A 254 -10.20 22.29 -5.30
CA LYS A 254 -9.50 23.38 -6.02
C LYS A 254 -9.48 24.77 -5.33
N GLN A 255 -10.17 24.96 -4.20
CA GLN A 255 -10.28 26.24 -3.49
C GLN A 255 -9.24 26.42 -2.36
N MET A 256 -8.42 25.42 -2.05
CA MET A 256 -7.34 25.57 -1.07
C MET A 256 -6.03 26.05 -1.72
N THR A 257 -5.26 26.87 -1.00
CA THR A 257 -3.92 27.26 -1.46
C THR A 257 -2.98 26.06 -1.42
N ILE A 258 -2.17 25.86 -2.48
CA ILE A 258 -1.24 24.72 -2.65
C ILE A 258 -0.37 24.45 -1.39
N PRO A 259 0.15 25.45 -0.65
CA PRO A 259 0.93 25.22 0.56
C PRO A 259 0.13 24.60 1.71
N GLU A 260 -1.14 25.00 1.89
CA GLU A 260 -2.00 24.49 2.97
C GLU A 260 -2.42 23.05 2.71
N VAL A 261 -2.67 22.73 1.44
CA VAL A 261 -2.91 21.35 0.98
C VAL A 261 -1.71 20.47 1.31
N ASN A 262 -0.51 20.89 0.90
CA ASN A 262 0.71 20.12 1.14
C ASN A 262 1.02 19.96 2.64
N ARG A 263 0.74 20.98 3.47
CA ARG A 263 0.89 20.88 4.92
C ARG A 263 -0.07 19.88 5.54
N ARG A 264 -1.36 19.88 5.17
CA ARG A 264 -2.33 18.89 5.66
C ARG A 264 -1.99 17.48 5.22
N ILE A 265 -1.56 17.31 3.96
CA ILE A 265 -1.05 16.05 3.45
C ILE A 265 0.12 15.58 4.34
N ALA A 266 1.10 16.45 4.62
CA ALA A 266 2.25 16.11 5.46
C ALA A 266 1.86 15.75 6.90
N GLU A 267 1.03 16.55 7.58
CA GLU A 267 0.57 16.27 8.95
C GLU A 267 -0.19 14.94 9.05
N ASN A 268 -1.06 14.66 8.08
CA ASN A 268 -1.83 13.42 8.00
C ASN A 268 -0.97 12.20 7.62
N MET A 269 0.06 12.41 6.78
CA MET A 269 0.99 11.37 6.37
C MET A 269 1.91 10.90 7.50
N VAL A 270 2.19 11.73 8.51
CA VAL A 270 2.95 11.30 9.70
C VAL A 270 2.23 10.16 10.43
N LEU A 271 0.89 10.20 10.51
CA LEU A 271 0.10 9.16 11.16
C LEU A 271 0.09 7.84 10.39
N LEU A 272 0.15 7.90 9.05
CA LEU A 272 0.17 6.72 8.18
C LEU A 272 1.59 6.23 7.85
N GLY A 273 2.62 7.02 8.13
CA GLY A 273 4.01 6.74 7.76
C GLY A 273 4.49 5.34 8.16
N PRO A 274 4.27 4.89 9.41
CA PRO A 274 4.66 3.54 9.84
C PRO A 274 3.94 2.42 9.07
N VAL A 275 2.65 2.61 8.78
CA VAL A 275 1.85 1.63 8.03
C VAL A 275 2.31 1.59 6.58
N VAL A 276 2.38 2.75 5.91
CA VAL A 276 2.79 2.85 4.49
C VAL A 276 4.21 2.34 4.29
N GLY A 277 5.16 2.72 5.16
CA GLY A 277 6.53 2.23 5.08
C GLY A 277 6.64 0.71 5.23
N ARG A 278 5.81 0.12 6.10
CA ARG A 278 5.73 -1.32 6.26
C ARG A 278 5.15 -2.01 5.03
N PHE A 279 4.05 -1.51 4.47
CA PHE A 279 3.49 -2.06 3.22
C PHE A 279 4.46 -1.94 2.05
N ALA A 280 5.25 -0.86 1.98
CA ALA A 280 6.31 -0.75 0.99
C ALA A 280 7.30 -1.90 1.14
N GLN A 281 7.90 -2.06 2.32
CA GLN A 281 8.95 -3.06 2.55
C GLN A 281 8.46 -4.51 2.55
N GLU A 282 7.27 -4.79 3.07
CA GLU A 282 6.75 -6.16 3.23
C GLU A 282 5.92 -6.65 2.04
N VAL A 283 5.38 -5.72 1.22
CA VAL A 283 4.43 -6.05 0.15
C VAL A 283 4.89 -5.53 -1.20
N PHE A 284 5.07 -4.21 -1.33
CA PHE A 284 5.33 -3.62 -2.65
C PHE A 284 6.72 -3.95 -3.17
N ASP A 285 7.76 -3.86 -2.33
CA ASP A 285 9.13 -4.17 -2.74
C ASP A 285 9.24 -5.65 -3.17
N PRO A 286 8.82 -6.66 -2.37
CA PRO A 286 8.91 -8.06 -2.79
C PRO A 286 8.02 -8.39 -3.99
N LEU A 287 6.85 -7.76 -4.09
CA LEU A 287 5.93 -7.98 -5.20
C LEU A 287 6.49 -7.42 -6.50
N LEU A 288 7.05 -6.21 -6.48
CA LEU A 288 7.66 -5.58 -7.65
C LEU A 288 8.92 -6.31 -8.07
N GLU A 289 9.80 -6.63 -7.12
CA GLU A 289 11.04 -7.36 -7.35
C GLU A 289 10.76 -8.68 -8.07
N ARG A 290 9.86 -9.48 -7.51
CA ARG A 290 9.47 -10.76 -8.10
C ARG A 290 8.79 -10.60 -9.45
N THR A 291 7.91 -9.62 -9.61
CA THR A 291 7.22 -9.38 -10.89
C THR A 291 8.23 -9.02 -11.97
N PHE A 292 9.20 -8.16 -11.66
CA PHE A 292 10.26 -7.77 -12.57
C PHE A 292 11.11 -8.98 -12.98
N PHE A 293 11.58 -9.78 -12.02
CA PHE A 293 12.40 -10.95 -12.34
C PHE A 293 11.64 -12.02 -13.15
N ILE A 294 10.35 -12.24 -12.90
CA ILE A 294 9.52 -13.12 -13.75
C ILE A 294 9.45 -12.57 -15.18
N LEU A 295 9.19 -11.27 -15.35
CA LEU A 295 9.10 -10.65 -16.68
C LEU A 295 10.46 -10.62 -17.41
N ASN A 296 11.55 -10.46 -16.68
CA ASN A 296 12.91 -10.53 -17.20
C ASN A 296 13.24 -11.94 -17.69
N ARG A 297 12.89 -12.98 -16.91
CA ARG A 297 13.05 -14.39 -17.31
C ARG A 297 12.22 -14.75 -18.54
N LEU A 298 11.02 -14.18 -18.66
CA LEU A 298 10.14 -14.36 -19.83
C LEU A 298 10.59 -13.57 -21.07
N GLY A 299 11.64 -12.74 -20.98
CA GLY A 299 12.13 -11.91 -22.10
C GLY A 299 11.13 -10.85 -22.57
N VAL A 300 10.21 -10.43 -21.70
CA VAL A 300 9.16 -9.44 -22.03
C VAL A 300 9.67 -8.01 -21.91
N LEU A 301 10.65 -7.80 -21.02
CA LEU A 301 11.26 -6.50 -20.79
C LEU A 301 12.23 -6.17 -21.93
N PRO A 302 12.39 -4.87 -22.28
CA PRO A 302 13.42 -4.46 -23.23
C PRO A 302 14.80 -4.88 -22.71
N GLU A 303 15.73 -5.15 -23.63
CA GLU A 303 17.09 -5.49 -23.24
C GLU A 303 17.68 -4.35 -22.39
N PRO A 304 18.32 -4.68 -21.25
CA PRO A 304 18.94 -3.67 -20.43
C PRO A 304 20.01 -2.93 -21.24
N PRO A 305 20.11 -1.60 -21.10
CA PRO A 305 21.20 -0.80 -21.68
C PRO A 305 22.56 -1.45 -21.41
N GLN A 306 23.51 -1.30 -22.34
CA GLN A 306 24.85 -1.94 -22.24
C GLN A 306 25.57 -1.63 -20.91
N VAL A 307 25.31 -0.47 -20.30
CA VAL A 307 25.86 -0.05 -19.01
C VAL A 307 25.36 -0.92 -17.84
N LEU A 308 24.15 -1.47 -17.94
CA LEU A 308 23.49 -2.27 -16.92
C LEU A 308 23.65 -3.78 -17.16
N GLN A 309 24.29 -4.20 -18.25
CA GLN A 309 24.53 -5.62 -18.52
C GLN A 309 25.59 -6.19 -17.57
N GLY A 310 25.20 -7.19 -16.78
CA GLY A 310 26.09 -7.87 -15.83
C GLY A 310 26.20 -7.19 -14.46
N GLN A 311 25.43 -6.12 -14.20
CA GLN A 311 25.29 -5.55 -12.86
C GLN A 311 24.07 -6.12 -12.13
N GLU A 312 24.14 -6.22 -10.80
CA GLU A 312 22.98 -6.54 -9.98
C GLU A 312 21.99 -5.36 -10.04
N LEU A 313 20.76 -5.62 -10.48
CA LEU A 313 19.71 -4.62 -10.55
C LEU A 313 19.05 -4.49 -9.18
N ASP A 314 19.14 -3.31 -8.58
CA ASP A 314 18.36 -2.95 -7.37
C ASP A 314 17.11 -2.19 -7.78
N ILE A 315 15.94 -2.69 -7.38
CA ILE A 315 14.65 -2.15 -7.78
C ILE A 315 14.12 -1.28 -6.65
N VAL A 316 14.24 0.03 -6.82
CA VAL A 316 13.78 1.00 -5.83
C VAL A 316 12.35 1.45 -6.15
N TYR A 317 11.40 1.07 -5.30
CA TYR A 317 10.03 1.57 -5.37
C TYR A 317 9.94 3.00 -4.83
N ILE A 318 9.73 3.97 -5.72
CA ILE A 318 9.49 5.37 -5.33
C ILE A 318 7.98 5.58 -5.15
N SER A 319 7.52 5.50 -3.91
CA SER A 319 6.12 5.80 -3.57
C SER A 319 5.77 7.28 -3.79
N LEU A 320 4.48 7.58 -4.00
CA LEU A 320 3.99 8.97 -4.09
C LEU A 320 4.28 9.77 -2.81
N LEU A 321 4.33 9.09 -1.66
CA LEU A 321 4.75 9.65 -0.37
C LEU A 321 6.23 10.03 -0.39
N ALA A 322 7.11 9.14 -0.88
CA ALA A 322 8.53 9.44 -1.02
C ALA A 322 8.74 10.64 -1.96
N LYS A 323 7.97 10.72 -3.05
CA LYS A 323 7.95 11.91 -3.93
C LYS A 323 7.47 13.16 -3.19
N ALA A 324 6.40 13.08 -2.40
CA ALA A 324 5.89 14.21 -1.63
C ALA A 324 6.83 14.66 -0.50
N GLN A 325 7.53 13.74 0.16
CA GLN A 325 8.58 14.05 1.15
C GLN A 325 9.77 14.74 0.48
N ARG A 326 10.24 14.20 -0.64
CA ARG A 326 11.30 14.84 -1.43
C ARG A 326 10.85 16.21 -2.00
N PHE A 327 9.56 16.45 -2.21
CA PHE A 327 9.04 17.78 -2.56
C PHE A 327 9.30 18.84 -1.46
N SER A 328 9.28 18.44 -0.18
CA SER A 328 9.71 19.32 0.93
C SER A 328 11.21 19.64 0.85
N GLU A 329 12.02 18.69 0.37
CA GLU A 329 13.46 18.90 0.13
C GLU A 329 13.64 19.93 -1.00
N ILE A 330 12.89 19.82 -2.10
CA ILE A 330 12.89 20.84 -3.18
C ILE A 330 12.52 22.21 -2.61
N GLN A 331 11.41 22.35 -1.87
CA GLN A 331 11.02 23.65 -1.33
C GLN A 331 12.07 24.24 -0.38
N SER A 332 12.76 23.38 0.38
CA SER A 332 13.83 23.80 1.27
C SER A 332 15.07 24.24 0.49
N LEU A 333 15.38 23.54 -0.61
CA LEU A 333 16.44 23.89 -1.55
C LEU A 333 16.12 25.20 -2.29
N GLU A 334 14.89 25.40 -2.78
CA GLU A 334 14.44 26.66 -3.39
C GLU A 334 14.57 27.84 -2.43
N ARG A 335 14.13 27.68 -1.17
CA ARG A 335 14.30 28.70 -0.13
C ARG A 335 15.78 28.99 0.14
N ALA A 336 16.61 27.95 0.22
CA ALA A 336 18.05 28.10 0.42
C ALA A 336 18.70 28.85 -0.76
N MET A 337 18.40 28.46 -1.99
CA MET A 337 18.90 29.12 -3.21
C MET A 337 18.42 30.57 -3.31
N SER A 338 17.17 30.85 -2.98
CA SER A 338 16.64 32.23 -2.93
C SER A 338 17.36 33.08 -1.87
N THR A 339 17.63 32.50 -0.69
CA THR A 339 18.36 33.19 0.39
C THR A 339 19.82 33.44 0.00
N ILE A 340 20.48 32.47 -0.63
CA ILE A 340 21.84 32.60 -1.15
C ILE A 340 21.88 33.65 -2.27
N GLY A 341 20.89 33.67 -3.16
CA GLY A 341 20.74 34.69 -4.20
C GLY A 341 20.68 36.11 -3.60
N ALA A 342 19.85 36.32 -2.58
CA ALA A 342 19.80 37.60 -1.86
C ALA A 342 21.12 37.94 -1.15
N LEU A 343 21.84 36.94 -0.61
CA LEU A 343 23.14 37.16 0.03
C LEU A 343 24.24 37.49 -0.97
N SER A 344 24.14 36.98 -2.20
CA SER A 344 25.10 37.23 -3.28
C SER A 344 25.15 38.70 -3.73
N GLU A 345 24.07 39.45 -3.53
CA GLU A 345 24.03 40.91 -3.79
C GLU A 345 24.98 41.70 -2.87
N PHE A 346 25.23 41.19 -1.65
CA PHE A 346 26.11 41.83 -0.67
C PHE A 346 27.50 41.18 -0.60
N LYS A 347 27.59 39.87 -0.85
CA LYS A 347 28.85 39.10 -0.88
C LYS A 347 28.83 38.07 -2.02
N PRO A 348 29.44 38.39 -3.17
CA PRO A 348 29.49 37.49 -4.32
C PRO A 348 30.15 36.13 -4.04
N ASP A 349 31.18 36.08 -3.18
CA ASP A 349 31.95 34.87 -2.82
C ASP A 349 31.10 33.74 -2.21
N VAL A 350 29.86 34.01 -1.82
CA VAL A 350 28.93 32.98 -1.30
C VAL A 350 28.53 32.00 -2.40
N LEU A 351 28.49 32.44 -3.66
CA LEU A 351 28.14 31.60 -4.81
C LEU A 351 29.18 30.50 -5.05
N ASP A 352 30.44 30.71 -4.68
CA ASP A 352 31.51 29.72 -4.85
C ASP A 352 31.30 28.46 -4.01
N LYS A 353 30.45 28.54 -2.97
CA LYS A 353 30.10 27.39 -2.12
C LYS A 353 28.95 26.56 -2.68
N VAL A 354 28.27 27.02 -3.73
CA VAL A 354 27.09 26.36 -4.29
C VAL A 354 27.43 25.66 -5.58
N ASN A 355 27.22 24.34 -5.60
CA ASN A 355 27.26 23.58 -6.85
C ASN A 355 25.86 23.61 -7.48
N GLY A 356 25.68 24.50 -8.46
CA GLY A 356 24.41 24.65 -9.18
C GLY A 356 24.04 23.43 -10.02
N ASP A 357 25.02 22.72 -10.57
CA ASP A 357 24.78 21.55 -11.44
C ASP A 357 24.17 20.40 -10.64
N LYS A 358 24.80 20.05 -9.51
CA LYS A 358 24.25 19.05 -8.58
C LYS A 358 22.89 19.45 -8.01
N ALA A 359 22.62 20.74 -7.86
CA ALA A 359 21.31 21.20 -7.40
C ALA A 359 20.23 20.94 -8.46
N VAL A 360 20.54 21.14 -9.75
CA VAL A 360 19.63 20.82 -10.87
C VAL A 360 19.38 19.32 -10.94
N ASP A 361 20.42 18.49 -10.78
CA ASP A 361 20.29 17.03 -10.80
C ASP A 361 19.37 16.54 -9.68
N ILE A 362 19.56 17.04 -8.46
CA ILE A 362 18.71 16.70 -7.31
C ILE A 362 17.26 17.13 -7.57
N ILE A 363 17.03 18.35 -8.08
CA ILE A 363 15.68 18.82 -8.40
C ILE A 363 15.02 17.94 -9.46
N ALA A 364 15.77 17.52 -10.48
CA ALA A 364 15.26 16.72 -11.58
C ALA A 364 14.99 15.26 -11.16
N GLU A 365 15.86 14.66 -10.35
CA GLU A 365 15.69 13.34 -9.75
C GLU A 365 14.42 13.32 -8.88
N VAL A 366 14.25 14.32 -8.03
CA VAL A 366 13.09 14.40 -7.14
C VAL A 366 11.77 14.58 -7.92
N ASN A 367 11.78 15.41 -8.96
CA ASN A 367 10.60 15.61 -9.81
C ASN A 367 10.33 14.44 -10.77
N GLY A 368 11.26 13.50 -10.89
CA GLY A 368 11.15 12.37 -11.82
C GLY A 368 11.11 12.82 -13.27
N VAL A 369 11.86 13.88 -13.60
CA VAL A 369 12.05 14.33 -14.98
C VAL A 369 12.81 13.23 -15.74
N ASN A 370 12.45 12.97 -17.00
CA ASN A 370 13.19 12.02 -17.83
C ASN A 370 14.68 12.44 -17.86
N PRO A 371 15.63 11.56 -17.48
CA PRO A 371 17.06 11.86 -17.51
C PRO A 371 17.54 12.37 -18.88
N GLU A 372 16.92 11.94 -19.98
CA GLU A 372 17.23 12.43 -21.34
C GLU A 372 16.97 13.94 -21.56
N LEU A 373 16.24 14.59 -20.65
CA LEU A 373 15.97 16.04 -20.70
C LEU A 373 17.05 16.86 -19.97
N ILE A 374 17.96 16.20 -19.27
CA ILE A 374 19.11 16.81 -18.59
C ILE A 374 20.32 16.55 -19.48
N LEU A 375 21.11 17.59 -19.76
CA LEU A 375 22.34 17.45 -20.52
C LEU A 375 23.40 16.76 -19.65
N ASP A 376 24.17 15.85 -20.25
CA ASP A 376 25.27 15.20 -19.55
C ASP A 376 26.37 16.21 -19.18
N ASP A 377 27.14 15.91 -18.12
CA ASP A 377 28.22 16.77 -17.63
C ASP A 377 29.24 17.16 -18.72
N GLU A 378 29.49 16.25 -19.68
CA GLU A 378 30.37 16.49 -20.83
C GLU A 378 29.78 17.50 -21.82
N GLU A 379 28.48 17.39 -22.14
CA GLU A 379 27.79 18.33 -23.03
C GLU A 379 27.70 19.73 -22.40
N VAL A 380 27.50 19.81 -21.09
CA VAL A 380 27.49 21.08 -20.34
C VAL A 380 28.89 21.71 -20.33
N ALA A 381 29.95 20.91 -20.18
CA ALA A 381 31.34 21.38 -20.24
C ALA A 381 31.68 21.96 -21.62
N ASP A 382 31.27 21.28 -22.70
CA ASP A 382 31.48 21.75 -24.07
C ASP A 382 30.73 23.06 -24.35
N ILE A 383 29.48 23.18 -23.91
CA ILE A 383 28.69 24.42 -24.04
C ILE A 383 29.35 25.57 -23.25
N ARG A 384 29.90 25.30 -22.06
CA ARG A 384 30.62 26.30 -21.26
C ARG A 384 31.91 26.74 -21.91
N GLN A 385 32.66 25.80 -22.49
CA GLN A 385 33.88 26.11 -23.22
C GLN A 385 33.57 26.97 -24.46
N GLN A 386 32.56 26.61 -25.24
CA GLN A 386 32.12 27.41 -26.40
C GLN A 386 31.64 28.80 -25.99
N LYS A 387 30.92 28.93 -24.88
CA LYS A 387 30.51 30.24 -24.33
C LYS A 387 31.71 31.06 -23.88
N ALA A 388 32.69 30.46 -23.20
CA ALA A 388 33.91 31.16 -22.78
C ALA A 388 34.71 31.66 -24.00
N GLU A 389 34.86 30.83 -25.04
CA GLU A 389 35.52 31.21 -26.28
C GLU A 389 34.78 32.33 -27.03
N GLN A 390 33.45 32.28 -27.08
CA GLN A 390 32.63 33.35 -27.65
C GLN A 390 32.71 34.65 -26.84
N GLN A 391 32.78 34.55 -25.51
CA GLN A 391 32.87 35.72 -24.63
C GLN A 391 34.25 36.38 -24.74
N VAL A 392 35.32 35.60 -24.88
CA VAL A 392 36.67 36.09 -25.18
C VAL A 392 36.73 36.74 -26.57
N GLN A 393 36.08 36.17 -27.59
CA GLN A 393 35.99 36.79 -28.91
C GLN A 393 35.18 38.08 -28.90
N LEU A 394 34.06 38.12 -28.18
CA LEU A 394 33.24 39.32 -28.04
C LEU A 394 33.99 40.42 -27.30
N GLN A 395 34.68 40.12 -26.20
CA GLN A 395 35.55 41.09 -25.52
C GLN A 395 36.71 41.56 -26.40
N ALA A 396 37.33 40.67 -27.19
CA ALA A 396 38.38 41.05 -28.13
C ALA A 396 37.86 41.95 -29.25
N LEU A 397 36.65 41.69 -29.76
CA LEU A 397 35.97 42.52 -30.76
C LEU A 397 35.52 43.87 -30.17
N GLU A 398 35.07 43.90 -28.92
CA GLU A 398 34.69 45.12 -28.22
C GLU A 398 35.91 45.99 -27.95
N MET A 399 37.01 45.41 -27.44
CA MET A 399 38.31 46.07 -27.28
C MET A 399 38.89 46.55 -28.62
N ALA A 400 38.74 45.78 -29.70
CA ALA A 400 39.16 46.19 -31.03
C ALA A 400 38.30 47.36 -31.56
N LYS A 401 36.99 47.39 -31.26
CA LYS A 401 36.10 48.52 -31.59
C LYS A 401 36.41 49.75 -30.75
N THR A 402 36.68 49.62 -29.45
CA THR A 402 37.08 50.76 -28.61
C THR A 402 38.46 51.29 -29.02
N GLY A 403 39.40 50.41 -29.34
CA GLY A 403 40.73 50.77 -29.86
C GLY A 403 40.68 51.43 -31.24
N ALA A 404 39.82 50.95 -32.14
CA ALA A 404 39.62 51.56 -33.46
C ALA A 404 38.87 52.90 -33.38
N ALA A 405 37.92 53.05 -32.45
CA ALA A 405 37.26 54.33 -32.17
C ALA A 405 38.25 55.35 -31.58
N ALA A 406 39.08 54.95 -30.61
CA ALA A 406 40.14 55.78 -30.05
C ALA A 406 41.19 56.19 -31.09
N ALA A 407 41.56 55.30 -32.02
CA ALA A 407 42.47 55.62 -33.12
C ALA A 407 41.83 56.55 -34.17
N LYS A 408 40.52 56.41 -34.44
CA LYS A 408 39.78 57.35 -35.29
C LYS A 408 39.65 58.72 -34.63
N ASP A 409 39.31 58.79 -33.35
CA ASP A 409 39.20 60.05 -32.61
C ASP A 409 40.57 60.75 -32.49
N ALA A 410 41.66 60.00 -32.32
CA ALA A 410 43.02 60.54 -32.33
C ALA A 410 43.41 61.11 -33.71
N THR A 411 43.09 60.40 -34.80
CA THR A 411 43.37 60.87 -36.17
C THR A 411 42.46 62.02 -36.62
N GLN A 412 41.23 62.09 -36.11
CA GLN A 412 40.31 63.21 -36.32
C GLN A 412 40.77 64.45 -35.54
N ALA A 413 41.27 64.27 -34.31
CA ALA A 413 41.89 65.34 -33.51
C ALA A 413 43.17 65.88 -34.17
N GLU A 414 43.98 65.00 -34.78
CA GLU A 414 45.21 65.40 -35.48
C GLU A 414 44.93 66.15 -36.80
N LYS A 415 43.81 65.85 -37.47
CA LYS A 415 43.32 66.62 -38.63
C LYS A 415 42.80 68.00 -38.23
N ASN A 416 42.07 68.10 -37.12
CA ASN A 416 41.54 69.38 -36.62
C ASN A 416 42.63 70.31 -36.03
N LEU A 417 43.85 69.80 -35.81
CA LEU A 417 45.02 70.59 -35.40
C LEU A 417 45.85 71.12 -36.59
N LYS A 418 45.49 70.73 -37.83
CA LYS A 418 46.19 71.11 -39.07
C LYS A 418 45.36 72.01 -40.00
N GLU A 419 44.17 72.42 -39.57
CA GLU A 419 43.45 73.61 -40.06
C GLU A 419 43.57 74.72 -39.02
#